data_AF-A0A924LSL7-F1
#
_entry.id   AF-A0A924LSL7-F1
#
_cell.length_a   1.000
_cell.length_b   1.000
_cell.length_c   1.000
_cell.angle_alpha   90.00
_cell.angle_beta   90.00
_cell.angle_gamma   90.00
#
_symmetry.space_group_name_H-M   'P 1'
#
loop_
_entity.id
_entity.type
_entity.pdbx_description
1 polymer ?
#
loop_
_entity_poly.entity_id
_entity_poly.type
_entity_poly.pdbx_seq_one_letter_code
_entity_poly.pdbx_strand_id
1 'polypeptide(L)' 'MSRVCELTGKRAMVGNNVSRAMNKTKRKFAVNLVKK' A
#
# COMPACT_ATOMS: atom_id res chain seq x y z
N MET A 1 15.19 1.80 5.28
CA MET A 1 14.77 0.77 4.30
C MET A 1 13.61 1.26 3.48
N SER A 2 13.87 1.55 2.20
CA SER A 2 12.86 1.91 1.21
C SER A 2 11.79 0.81 1.13
N ARG A 3 10.50 1.11 1.33
CA ARG A 3 9.39 0.13 1.18
C ARG A 3 9.11 -0.14 -0.30
N VAL A 4 10.16 -0.47 -1.05
CA VAL A 4 10.18 -0.69 -2.49
C VAL A 4 10.70 -2.10 -2.72
N CYS A 5 10.02 -2.88 -3.56
CA CYS A 5 10.51 -4.20 -3.95
C CYS A 5 11.78 -4.05 -4.81
N GLU A 6 12.89 -4.63 -4.37
CA GLU A 6 14.17 -4.55 -5.08
C GLU A 6 14.17 -5.29 -6.43
N LEU A 7 13.37 -6.37 -6.54
CA LEU A 7 13.26 -7.17 -7.77
C LEU A 7 12.26 -6.59 -8.79
N THR A 8 11.15 -6.00 -8.31
CA THR A 8 10.03 -5.58 -9.18
C THR A 8 9.79 -4.08 -9.20
N GLY A 9 10.52 -3.30 -8.40
CA GLY A 9 10.33 -1.85 -8.26
C GLY A 9 8.99 -1.43 -7.64
N LYS A 10 8.13 -2.38 -7.26
CA LYS A 10 6.78 -2.11 -6.71
C LYS A 10 6.88 -1.27 -5.44
N ARG A 11 6.14 -0.16 -5.42
CA ARG A 11 6.08 0.79 -4.28
C ARG A 11 4.72 0.68 -3.59
N ALA A 12 4.67 1.09 -2.32
CA ALA A 12 3.41 1.19 -1.60
C ALA A 12 2.46 2.16 -2.32
N MET A 13 1.26 1.70 -2.64
CA MET A 13 0.25 2.51 -3.32
C MET A 13 -0.54 3.33 -2.30
N VAL A 14 -1.00 4.53 -2.69
CA VAL A 14 -1.89 5.35 -1.85
C VAL A 14 -3.31 5.26 -2.38
N GLY A 15 -4.29 5.15 -1.48
CA GLY A 15 -5.70 5.26 -1.86
C GLY A 15 -6.58 5.52 -0.64
N ASN A 16 -7.86 5.14 -0.73
CA ASN A 16 -8.83 5.39 0.33
C ASN A 16 -9.40 4.07 0.88
N ASN A 17 -9.72 4.03 2.17
CA ASN A 17 -10.67 3.09 2.72
C ASN A 17 -12.06 3.69 2.57
N VAL A 18 -13.01 2.92 2.04
CA VAL A 18 -14.37 3.35 1.75
C VAL A 18 -15.32 2.55 2.63
N SER A 19 -16.08 3.23 3.49
CA SER A 19 -17.11 2.58 4.31
C SER A 19 -18.35 2.22 3.48
N ARG A 20 -19.27 1.44 4.06
CA ARG A 20 -20.57 1.15 3.43
C ARG A 20 -21.44 2.40 3.23
N ALA A 21 -21.22 3.44 4.03
CA ALA A 21 -21.79 4.78 3.86
C ALA A 21 -20.98 5.66 2.89
N MET A 22 -20.00 5.10 2.17
CA MET A 22 -19.14 5.77 1.21
C MET A 22 -18.20 6.86 1.78
N ASN A 23 -17.93 6.82 3.09
CA ASN A 23 -16.96 7.71 3.73
C ASN A 23 -15.53 7.29 3.34
N LYS A 24 -14.74 8.24 2.83
CA LYS A 24 -13.38 8.00 2.32
C LYS A 24 -12.32 8.46 3.33
N THR A 25 -11.48 7.54 3.82
CA THR A 25 -10.32 7.86 4.67
C THR A 25 -9.01 7.45 3.96
N LYS A 26 -7.93 8.23 4.10
CA LYS A 26 -6.66 7.93 3.42
C LYS A 26 -6.03 6.65 3.96
N ARG A 27 -5.54 5.77 3.08
CA ARG A 27 -4.79 4.56 3.45
C ARG A 27 -3.58 4.33 2.54
N LYS A 28 -2.55 3.68 3.07
CA LYS A 28 -1.39 3.20 2.30
C LYS A 28 -1.48 1.69 2.14
N PHE A 29 -1.45 1.22 0.90
CA PHE A 29 -1.37 -0.20 0.55
C PHE A 29 0.11 -0.61 0.58
N ALA A 30 0.51 -1.28 1.66
CA ALA A 30 1.86 -1.81 1.77
C ALA A 30 2.07 -2.93 0.74
N VAL A 31 3.27 -2.95 0.14
CA VAL A 31 3.71 -4.08 -0.68
C VAL A 31 4.06 -5.23 0.26
N ASN A 32 3.61 -6.44 -0.05
CA ASN A 32 3.97 -7.65 0.69
C ASN A 32 5.42 -8.04 0.33
N LEU A 33 6.39 -7.40 0.98
CA LEU A 33 7.81 -7.71 0.84
C LEU A 33 8.15 -8.84 1.82
N VAL A 34 8.32 -10.05 1.32
CA VAL A 34 8.86 -11.17 2.11
C VAL A 34 10.36 -10.93 2.23
N LYS A 35 10.85 -10.69 3.45
CA LYS A 35 12.28 -10.70 3.74
C LYS A 35 12.72 -12.17 3.80
N LYS A 36 13.66 -12.57 2.95
CA LYS A 36 14.39 -13.82 3.13
C LYS A 36 15.36 -13.69 4.29
#